data_AF-A0AAU1K179-F1
#
_entry.id   AF-A0AAU1K179-F1
#
_cell.length_a   1.000
_cell.length_b   1.000
_cell.length_c   1.000
_cell.angle_alpha   90.00
_cell.angle_beta   90.00
_cell.angle_gamma   90.00
#
_symmetry.space_group_name_H-M   'P 1'
#
loop_
_entity.id
_entity.type
_entity.pdbx_description
1 polymer ?
#
loop_
_entity_poly.entity_id
_entity_poly.type
_entity_poly.pdbx_seq_one_letter_code
_entity_poly.pdbx_strand_id
1 'polypeptide(L)'
;MQNDGIRYDRATAARILAEVAGPDFLAGPAPAVAEVSVAYRVEELTPEPAGSLTTGQRRYLESFMRPCRPDQVVSATHRVTWRDSRGIANSGHIGPGALSPMLPIAAREAVIAVGDAIADSEPVTARSDALDDEALDVLADTTTDQEPAEIFRVGAEAAGRALVQHGMLAGQVGIEDPVEFAEAMWDSGLYGTVASTWFWELQASTYRRGMIPASLEGSGGRLRYTAETVALLAEMKRRTIADAHGVMDQAREEGLGPRAAIQRYHVELDQISRQYALLPAGERPVCLGQRAHQVDGQRVQPLAAVAEALTGAFRSAVESVRIAEIPESAARDVRFAAGEQEFGVPDMTCRHCRVTITAVFDAQAAELIEVDLHGKRVRARFTDAGQRDRVFADLRDSGYTVAEG
;
A
#
# COMPACT_ATOMS: atom_id res chain seq x y z
N MET A 1 28.19 2.24 18.45
CA MET A 1 28.63 1.37 17.34
C MET A 1 28.26 2.11 16.07
N GLN A 2 29.22 2.59 15.31
CA GLN A 2 28.96 3.30 14.05
C GLN A 2 28.35 2.28 13.08
N ASN A 3 27.13 2.53 12.61
CA ASN A 3 26.53 1.74 11.53
C ASN A 3 27.41 1.89 10.29
N ASP A 4 27.90 0.80 9.72
CA ASP A 4 28.64 0.77 8.46
C ASP A 4 27.79 1.36 7.32
N GLY A 5 27.83 2.69 7.17
CA GLY A 5 27.32 3.43 6.01
C GLY A 5 25.80 3.47 5.81
N ILE A 6 24.98 3.06 6.78
CA ILE A 6 23.51 3.23 6.77
C ILE A 6 23.09 4.19 7.89
N ARG A 7 22.51 5.34 7.51
CA ARG A 7 21.96 6.37 8.41
C ARG A 7 20.47 6.14 8.69
N TYR A 8 20.14 4.95 9.17
CA TYR A 8 18.77 4.62 9.56
C TYR A 8 18.39 5.35 10.86
N ASP A 9 17.60 6.42 10.74
CA ASP A 9 17.10 7.20 11.88
C ASP A 9 15.66 7.66 11.62
N ARG A 10 14.73 6.95 12.26
CA ARG A 10 13.29 7.21 12.13
C ARG A 10 12.85 8.51 12.78
N ALA A 11 13.50 8.94 13.86
CA ALA A 11 13.12 10.18 14.53
C ALA A 11 13.52 11.37 13.68
N THR A 12 14.73 11.34 13.13
CA THR A 12 15.23 12.36 12.21
C THR A 12 14.45 12.37 10.89
N ALA A 13 14.18 11.21 10.28
CA ALA A 13 13.35 11.13 9.08
C ALA A 13 11.94 11.69 9.28
N ALA A 14 11.29 11.38 10.42
CA ALA A 14 9.97 11.94 10.74
C ALA A 14 10.01 13.47 10.92
N ARG A 15 11.06 13.99 11.57
CA ARG A 15 11.27 15.44 11.70
C ARG A 15 11.45 16.11 10.35
N ILE A 16 12.32 15.57 9.48
CA ILE A 16 12.56 16.08 8.13
C ILE A 16 11.23 16.14 7.35
N LEU A 17 10.45 15.06 7.35
CA LEU A 17 9.15 15.04 6.69
C LEU A 17 8.17 16.06 7.29
N ALA A 18 8.16 16.25 8.61
CA ALA A 18 7.31 17.27 9.23
C ALA A 18 7.73 18.70 8.86
N GLU A 19 9.02 18.97 8.71
CA GLU A 19 9.55 20.27 8.27
C GLU A 19 9.20 20.53 6.79
N VAL A 20 9.39 19.54 5.91
CA VAL A 20 9.04 19.64 4.49
C VAL A 20 7.52 19.79 4.30
N ALA A 21 6.71 19.09 5.08
CA ALA A 21 5.25 19.28 5.09
C ALA A 21 4.90 20.67 5.64
N GLY A 22 5.39 21.00 6.84
CA GLY A 22 5.12 22.24 7.57
C GLY A 22 3.64 22.51 7.86
N PRO A 23 3.33 23.70 8.39
CA PRO A 23 2.01 24.01 8.92
C PRO A 23 0.91 24.16 7.87
N ASP A 24 1.29 24.50 6.64
CA ASP A 24 0.41 24.76 5.50
C ASP A 24 0.20 23.52 4.62
N PHE A 25 0.77 22.36 5.00
CA PHE A 25 0.67 21.13 4.21
C PHE A 25 -0.78 20.73 3.98
N LEU A 26 -1.22 20.75 2.71
CA LEU A 26 -2.60 20.45 2.31
C LEU A 26 -3.64 21.29 3.09
N ALA A 27 -3.23 22.46 3.61
CA ALA A 27 -4.13 23.36 4.28
C ALA A 27 -5.04 24.07 3.25
N GLY A 28 -6.33 24.18 3.58
CA GLY A 28 -7.32 24.84 2.72
C GLY A 28 -8.44 23.88 2.29
N PRO A 29 -9.21 24.25 1.26
CA PRO A 29 -10.25 23.40 0.72
C PRO A 29 -9.65 22.08 0.23
N ALA A 30 -10.35 20.97 0.49
CA ALA A 30 -9.93 19.68 -0.01
C ALA A 30 -9.84 19.69 -1.55
N PRO A 31 -8.87 18.97 -2.15
CA PRO A 31 -8.75 18.86 -3.60
C PRO A 31 -10.05 18.35 -4.23
N ALA A 32 -10.54 19.05 -5.24
CA ALA A 32 -11.74 18.64 -5.97
C ALA A 32 -11.41 17.58 -7.01
N VAL A 33 -12.28 16.58 -7.15
CA VAL A 33 -12.19 15.58 -8.22
C VAL A 33 -13.05 16.03 -9.39
N ALA A 34 -12.46 16.06 -10.59
CA ALA A 34 -13.18 16.42 -11.81
C ALA A 34 -14.23 15.35 -12.18
N GLU A 35 -15.27 15.76 -12.92
CA GLU A 35 -16.24 14.81 -13.44
C GLU A 35 -15.57 13.81 -14.39
N VAL A 36 -15.77 12.51 -14.12
CA VAL A 36 -15.17 11.44 -14.90
C VAL A 36 -16.14 10.26 -15.01
N SER A 37 -16.16 9.62 -16.19
CA SER A 37 -16.86 8.36 -16.40
C SER A 37 -15.86 7.21 -16.43
N VAL A 38 -15.99 6.28 -15.48
CA VAL A 38 -15.09 5.13 -15.33
C VAL A 38 -15.83 3.85 -15.67
N ALA A 39 -15.29 3.12 -16.64
CA ALA A 39 -15.77 1.80 -17.00
C ALA A 39 -14.95 0.75 -16.24
N TYR A 40 -15.62 -0.21 -15.59
CA TYR A 40 -14.99 -1.21 -14.74
C TYR A 40 -15.45 -2.64 -15.05
N ARG A 41 -14.67 -3.63 -14.62
CA ARG A 41 -15.02 -5.05 -14.65
C ARG A 41 -15.00 -5.61 -13.24
N VAL A 42 -15.86 -6.59 -13.01
CA VAL A 42 -15.95 -7.32 -11.74
C VAL A 42 -15.70 -8.80 -12.02
N GLU A 43 -14.91 -9.41 -11.15
CA GLU A 43 -14.62 -10.84 -11.17
C GLU A 43 -14.89 -11.41 -9.78
N GLU A 44 -15.72 -12.45 -9.71
CA GLU A 44 -16.01 -13.16 -8.47
C GLU A 44 -14.76 -13.93 -7.99
N LEU A 45 -14.44 -13.80 -6.70
CA LEU A 45 -13.39 -14.56 -6.05
C LEU A 45 -14.00 -15.82 -5.43
N THR A 46 -13.52 -16.99 -5.85
CA THR A 46 -14.02 -18.28 -5.34
C THR A 46 -13.18 -18.78 -4.16
N PRO A 47 -13.75 -18.90 -2.95
CA PRO A 47 -13.08 -19.53 -1.82
C PRO A 47 -12.80 -21.03 -2.06
N GLU A 48 -11.85 -21.60 -1.32
CA GLU A 48 -11.65 -23.05 -1.29
C GLU A 48 -12.91 -23.77 -0.75
N PRO A 49 -13.19 -25.02 -1.19
CA PRO A 49 -14.29 -25.79 -0.63
C PRO A 49 -14.22 -25.88 0.90
N ALA A 50 -15.33 -25.56 1.57
CA ALA A 50 -15.46 -25.51 3.04
C ALA A 50 -14.61 -24.43 3.74
N GLY A 51 -14.04 -23.47 3.01
CA GLY A 51 -13.29 -22.33 3.56
C GLY A 51 -13.89 -20.97 3.22
N SER A 52 -13.41 -19.92 3.88
CA SER A 52 -13.74 -18.51 3.61
C SER A 52 -12.66 -17.79 2.79
N LEU A 53 -11.53 -18.46 2.53
CA LEU A 53 -10.36 -17.91 1.85
C LEU A 53 -10.16 -18.59 0.49
N THR A 54 -9.68 -17.84 -0.50
CA THR A 54 -9.13 -18.42 -1.73
C THR A 54 -7.82 -19.17 -1.43
N THR A 55 -7.38 -20.04 -2.34
CA THR A 55 -6.09 -20.75 -2.18
C THR A 55 -4.92 -19.80 -1.98
N GLY A 56 -4.88 -18.70 -2.73
CA GLY A 56 -3.82 -17.69 -2.61
C GLY A 56 -3.83 -16.98 -1.24
N GLN A 57 -5.02 -16.63 -0.74
CA GLN A 57 -5.17 -16.02 0.58
C GLN A 57 -4.78 -16.97 1.71
N ARG A 58 -5.21 -18.24 1.66
CA ARG A 58 -4.84 -19.25 2.67
C ARG A 58 -3.33 -19.48 2.71
N ARG A 59 -2.69 -19.67 1.55
CA ARG A 59 -1.22 -19.81 1.47
C ARG A 59 -0.49 -18.60 2.06
N TYR A 60 -0.97 -17.40 1.75
CA TYR A 60 -0.39 -16.17 2.30
C TYR A 60 -0.54 -16.09 3.82
N LEU A 61 -1.73 -16.44 4.34
CA LEU A 61 -1.99 -16.47 5.78
C LEU A 61 -1.03 -17.41 6.52
N GLU A 62 -0.90 -18.65 6.03
CA GLU A 62 -0.04 -19.68 6.64
C GLU A 62 1.45 -19.28 6.64
N SER A 63 1.91 -18.68 5.53
CA SER A 63 3.30 -18.28 5.39
C SER A 63 3.64 -17.04 6.21
N PHE A 64 2.81 -15.99 6.16
CA PHE A 64 3.22 -14.64 6.55
C PHE A 64 2.38 -13.99 7.66
N MET A 65 1.23 -14.55 8.01
CA MET A 65 0.30 -13.89 8.95
C MET A 65 0.23 -14.56 10.33
N ARG A 66 1.14 -15.50 10.64
CA ARG A 66 1.11 -16.19 11.94
C ARG A 66 1.16 -15.19 13.11
N PRO A 67 0.30 -15.35 14.14
CA PRO A 67 -0.56 -16.50 14.43
C PRO A 67 -2.02 -16.33 13.97
N CYS A 68 -2.31 -15.44 13.03
CA CYS A 68 -3.65 -15.21 12.50
C CYS A 68 -4.28 -16.52 12.00
N ARG A 69 -5.54 -16.73 12.37
CA ARG A 69 -6.34 -17.87 11.94
C ARG A 69 -7.29 -17.46 10.80
N PRO A 70 -7.72 -18.42 9.96
CA PRO A 70 -8.66 -18.12 8.88
C PRO A 70 -9.96 -17.42 9.31
N ASP A 71 -10.50 -17.74 10.49
CA ASP A 71 -11.71 -17.12 11.05
C ASP A 71 -11.54 -15.64 11.41
N GLN A 72 -10.30 -15.16 11.54
CA GLN A 72 -9.97 -13.77 11.88
C GLN A 72 -9.74 -12.89 10.65
N VAL A 73 -9.94 -13.44 9.44
CA VAL A 73 -9.73 -12.74 8.18
C VAL A 73 -11.05 -12.58 7.44
N VAL A 74 -11.36 -11.34 7.06
CA VAL A 74 -12.40 -11.07 6.08
C VAL A 74 -11.80 -11.12 4.69
N SER A 75 -12.42 -11.92 3.82
CA SER A 75 -12.06 -12.05 2.42
C SER A 75 -13.01 -11.25 1.53
N ALA A 76 -12.44 -10.64 0.48
CA ALA A 76 -13.18 -10.02 -0.59
C ALA A 76 -13.98 -11.06 -1.37
N THR A 77 -15.16 -10.66 -1.82
CA THR A 77 -16.03 -11.50 -2.66
C THR A 77 -15.74 -11.26 -4.14
N HIS A 78 -15.27 -10.07 -4.51
CA HIS A 78 -14.94 -9.74 -5.88
C HIS A 78 -13.67 -8.91 -6.00
N ARG A 79 -13.00 -9.07 -7.13
CA ARG A 79 -11.98 -8.17 -7.64
C ARG A 79 -12.61 -7.21 -8.65
N VAL A 80 -12.27 -5.93 -8.53
CA VAL A 80 -12.68 -4.87 -9.46
C VAL A 80 -11.45 -4.42 -10.23
N THR A 81 -11.54 -4.29 -11.55
CA THR A 81 -10.48 -3.73 -12.41
C THR A 81 -11.02 -2.60 -13.28
N TRP A 82 -10.25 -1.53 -13.45
CA TRP A 82 -10.65 -0.36 -14.24
C TRP A 82 -9.43 0.42 -14.74
N ARG A 83 -9.66 1.45 -15.55
CA ARG A 83 -8.68 2.52 -15.81
C ARG A 83 -9.15 3.81 -15.14
N ASP A 84 -8.25 4.49 -14.44
CA ASP A 84 -8.55 5.77 -13.78
C ASP A 84 -8.66 6.91 -14.80
N SER A 85 -8.94 8.12 -14.32
CA SER A 85 -9.01 9.35 -15.14
C SER A 85 -7.76 9.64 -15.97
N ARG A 86 -6.62 9.01 -15.66
CA ARG A 86 -5.36 9.13 -16.41
C ARG A 86 -5.12 7.99 -17.38
N GLY A 87 -6.08 7.07 -17.50
CA GLY A 87 -5.95 5.86 -18.31
C GLY A 87 -5.04 4.79 -17.67
N ILE A 88 -4.65 4.96 -16.41
CA ILE A 88 -3.77 4.02 -15.70
C ILE A 88 -4.61 2.85 -15.18
N ALA A 89 -4.13 1.63 -15.37
CA ALA A 89 -4.81 0.43 -14.92
C ALA A 89 -4.82 0.34 -13.38
N ASN A 90 -5.97 0.01 -12.81
CA ASN A 90 -6.20 -0.12 -11.38
C ASN A 90 -6.93 -1.44 -11.04
N SER A 91 -6.65 -1.95 -9.85
CA SER A 91 -7.34 -3.07 -9.23
C SER A 91 -7.71 -2.73 -7.78
N GLY A 92 -8.81 -3.32 -7.35
CA GLY A 92 -9.32 -3.18 -6.01
C GLY A 92 -10.18 -4.38 -5.65
N HIS A 93 -10.58 -4.45 -4.39
CA HIS A 93 -11.35 -5.56 -3.86
C HIS A 93 -12.57 -5.01 -3.12
N ILE A 94 -13.70 -5.69 -3.29
CA ILE A 94 -14.93 -5.40 -2.56
C ILE A 94 -15.34 -6.62 -1.74
N GLY A 95 -15.85 -6.34 -0.54
CA GLY A 95 -16.28 -7.35 0.41
C GLY A 95 -17.74 -7.76 0.21
N PRO A 96 -18.28 -8.58 1.14
CA PRO A 96 -19.70 -8.93 1.18
C PRO A 96 -20.60 -7.76 1.65
N GLY A 97 -20.01 -6.66 2.13
CA GLY A 97 -20.74 -5.49 2.60
C GLY A 97 -21.38 -4.67 1.47
N ALA A 98 -22.17 -3.66 1.85
CA ALA A 98 -22.94 -2.83 0.91
C ALA A 98 -22.09 -1.84 0.09
N LEU A 99 -20.82 -1.65 0.45
CA LEU A 99 -19.95 -0.71 -0.27
C LEU A 99 -19.62 -1.25 -1.67
N SER A 100 -20.23 -0.60 -2.66
CA SER A 100 -20.18 -0.93 -4.08
C SER A 100 -18.77 -0.70 -4.69
N PRO A 101 -18.51 -1.14 -5.95
CA PRO A 101 -17.33 -0.75 -6.74
C PRO A 101 -17.02 0.76 -6.75
N MET A 102 -17.99 1.61 -6.39
CA MET A 102 -17.78 3.03 -6.16
C MET A 102 -16.65 3.31 -5.17
N LEU A 103 -16.54 2.56 -4.06
CA LEU A 103 -15.53 2.82 -3.02
C LEU A 103 -14.09 2.76 -3.58
N PRO A 104 -13.60 1.64 -4.16
CA PRO A 104 -12.25 1.59 -4.71
C PRO A 104 -12.00 2.58 -5.85
N ILE A 105 -13.00 2.81 -6.71
CA ILE A 105 -12.86 3.70 -7.88
C ILE A 105 -12.77 5.17 -7.42
N ALA A 106 -13.70 5.64 -6.59
CA ALA A 106 -13.68 7.01 -6.08
C ALA A 106 -12.46 7.27 -5.17
N ALA A 107 -12.03 6.28 -4.38
CA ALA A 107 -10.81 6.40 -3.57
C ALA A 107 -9.57 6.60 -4.45
N ARG A 108 -9.50 5.94 -5.61
CA ARG A 108 -8.40 6.15 -6.55
C ARG A 108 -8.37 7.56 -7.12
N GLU A 109 -9.52 8.09 -7.54
CA GLU A 109 -9.61 9.46 -8.05
C GLU A 109 -9.29 10.49 -6.97
N ALA A 110 -9.69 10.24 -5.72
CA ALA A 110 -9.32 11.07 -4.59
C ALA A 110 -7.80 11.05 -4.32
N VAL A 111 -7.16 9.87 -4.40
CA VAL A 111 -5.70 9.74 -4.27
C VAL A 111 -4.98 10.50 -5.38
N ILE A 112 -5.51 10.47 -6.62
CA ILE A 112 -4.96 11.24 -7.74
C ILE A 112 -5.01 12.74 -7.43
N ALA A 113 -6.18 13.26 -7.02
CA ALA A 113 -6.36 14.67 -6.72
C ALA A 113 -5.48 15.15 -5.55
N VAL A 114 -5.35 14.35 -4.49
CA VAL A 114 -4.43 14.66 -3.38
C VAL A 114 -2.98 14.58 -3.82
N GLY A 115 -2.62 13.60 -4.66
CA GLY A 115 -1.29 13.47 -5.23
C GLY A 115 -0.89 14.70 -6.05
N ASP A 116 -1.81 15.23 -6.85
CA ASP A 116 -1.60 16.47 -7.61
C ASP A 116 -1.44 17.68 -6.70
N ALA A 117 -2.28 17.80 -5.68
CA ALA A 117 -2.15 18.88 -4.70
C ALA A 117 -0.80 18.85 -3.97
N ILE A 118 -0.22 17.66 -3.73
CA ILE A 118 1.13 17.51 -3.17
C ILE A 118 2.19 17.92 -4.20
N ALA A 119 2.09 17.43 -5.44
CA ALA A 119 3.07 17.68 -6.49
C ALA A 119 3.13 19.16 -6.91
N ASP A 120 1.98 19.82 -6.93
CA ASP A 120 1.83 21.23 -7.31
C ASP A 120 2.11 22.20 -6.12
N SER A 121 2.43 21.67 -4.94
CA SER A 121 2.67 22.49 -3.75
C SER A 121 4.04 23.16 -3.79
N GLU A 122 4.08 24.43 -4.25
CA GLU A 122 5.32 25.24 -4.24
C GLU A 122 6.02 25.26 -2.87
N PRO A 123 5.32 25.41 -1.72
CA PRO A 123 5.99 25.39 -0.42
C PRO A 123 6.67 24.06 -0.09
N VAL A 124 6.06 22.92 -0.45
CA VAL A 124 6.62 21.59 -0.22
C VAL A 124 7.85 21.39 -1.10
N THR A 125 7.75 21.75 -2.38
CA THR A 125 8.86 21.67 -3.34
C THR A 125 10.04 22.52 -2.88
N ALA A 126 9.81 23.79 -2.53
CA ALA A 126 10.87 24.69 -2.07
C ALA A 126 11.58 24.18 -0.81
N ARG A 127 10.87 23.54 0.12
CA ARG A 127 11.46 22.95 1.33
C ARG A 127 12.17 21.63 1.06
N SER A 128 11.67 20.83 0.11
CA SER A 128 12.35 19.64 -0.37
C SER A 128 13.68 19.99 -1.05
N ASP A 129 13.69 21.00 -1.91
CA ASP A 129 14.89 21.48 -2.62
C ASP A 129 15.94 22.09 -1.68
N ALA A 130 15.53 22.54 -0.51
CA ALA A 130 16.40 23.11 0.52
C ALA A 130 17.05 22.04 1.43
N LEU A 131 16.71 20.75 1.26
CA LEU A 131 17.33 19.67 2.03
C LEU A 131 18.80 19.50 1.64
N ASP A 132 19.65 19.31 2.64
CA ASP A 132 21.06 18.97 2.41
C ASP A 132 21.25 17.47 2.14
N ASP A 133 22.43 17.10 1.66
CA ASP A 133 22.79 15.71 1.34
C ASP A 133 22.62 14.78 2.56
N GLU A 134 22.83 15.29 3.78
CA GLU A 134 22.67 14.50 5.01
C GLU A 134 21.21 14.15 5.29
N ALA A 135 20.29 15.08 5.12
CA ALA A 135 18.85 14.84 5.24
C ALA A 135 18.36 13.86 4.16
N LEU A 136 18.83 14.01 2.92
CA LEU A 136 18.50 13.12 1.82
C LEU A 136 19.01 11.69 2.07
N ASP A 137 20.24 11.53 2.59
CA ASP A 137 20.80 10.23 2.98
C ASP A 137 19.93 9.55 4.06
N VAL A 138 19.51 10.30 5.09
CA VAL A 138 18.64 9.76 6.16
C VAL A 138 17.31 9.28 5.60
N LEU A 139 16.67 10.06 4.72
CA LEU A 139 15.42 9.66 4.08
C LEU A 139 15.60 8.41 3.22
N ALA A 140 16.65 8.36 2.41
CA ALA A 140 16.96 7.25 1.52
C ALA A 140 17.27 5.94 2.27
N ASP A 141 17.91 6.03 3.43
CA ASP A 141 18.22 4.85 4.26
C ASP A 141 17.04 4.41 5.15
N THR A 142 16.12 5.33 5.49
CA THR A 142 15.01 5.09 6.43
C THR A 142 13.69 4.74 5.74
N THR A 143 13.47 5.20 4.52
CA THR A 143 12.21 5.03 3.77
C THR A 143 12.40 4.24 2.48
N THR A 144 11.30 3.76 1.88
CA THR A 144 11.34 3.01 0.61
C THR A 144 11.61 3.89 -0.60
N ASP A 145 11.21 5.16 -0.49
CA ASP A 145 11.29 6.19 -1.52
C ASP A 145 12.30 7.26 -1.07
N GLN A 146 12.75 8.17 -1.93
CA GLN A 146 13.87 9.07 -1.59
C GLN A 146 13.47 10.54 -1.55
N GLU A 147 12.53 10.94 -2.40
CA GLU A 147 12.08 12.32 -2.51
C GLU A 147 10.87 12.57 -1.59
N PRO A 148 10.87 13.64 -0.78
CA PRO A 148 9.77 13.94 0.14
C PRO A 148 8.38 13.99 -0.50
N ALA A 149 8.24 14.61 -1.67
CA ALA A 149 6.96 14.69 -2.39
C ALA A 149 6.44 13.29 -2.76
N GLU A 150 7.34 12.41 -3.25
CA GLU A 150 7.01 11.02 -3.53
C GLU A 150 6.63 10.24 -2.27
N ILE A 151 7.33 10.46 -1.14
CA ILE A 151 6.98 9.86 0.16
C ILE A 151 5.56 10.27 0.58
N PHE A 152 5.18 11.54 0.42
CA PHE A 152 3.82 11.99 0.73
C PHE A 152 2.78 11.42 -0.23
N ARG A 153 3.09 11.36 -1.53
CA ARG A 153 2.21 10.75 -2.55
C ARG A 153 1.96 9.27 -2.27
N VAL A 154 3.01 8.51 -1.93
CA VAL A 154 2.89 7.12 -1.46
C VAL A 154 2.10 7.02 -0.15
N GLY A 155 2.21 8.03 0.72
CA GLY A 155 1.36 8.19 1.91
C GLY A 155 -0.12 8.33 1.58
N ALA A 156 -0.47 9.14 0.57
CA ALA A 156 -1.84 9.27 0.08
C ALA A 156 -2.36 7.95 -0.51
N GLU A 157 -1.54 7.24 -1.30
CA GLU A 157 -1.86 5.90 -1.81
C GLU A 157 -2.11 4.90 -0.66
N ALA A 158 -1.31 4.95 0.40
CA ALA A 158 -1.47 4.09 1.58
C ALA A 158 -2.75 4.41 2.36
N ALA A 159 -3.11 5.70 2.48
CA ALA A 159 -4.37 6.13 3.09
C ALA A 159 -5.57 5.70 2.23
N GLY A 160 -5.52 5.86 0.90
CA GLY A 160 -6.56 5.36 -0.01
C GLY A 160 -6.75 3.85 0.08
N ARG A 161 -5.66 3.07 0.12
CA ARG A 161 -5.73 1.63 0.39
C ARG A 161 -6.35 1.33 1.76
N ALA A 162 -6.04 2.12 2.79
CA ALA A 162 -6.63 1.93 4.12
C ALA A 162 -8.14 2.09 4.05
N LEU A 163 -8.64 3.15 3.40
CA LEU A 163 -10.07 3.38 3.20
C LEU A 163 -10.75 2.19 2.52
N VAL A 164 -10.24 1.80 1.36
CA VAL A 164 -10.82 0.72 0.56
C VAL A 164 -10.79 -0.62 1.29
N GLN A 165 -9.64 -0.97 1.88
CA GLN A 165 -9.48 -2.24 2.57
C GLN A 165 -10.40 -2.35 3.80
N HIS A 166 -10.55 -1.26 4.56
CA HIS A 166 -11.43 -1.23 5.73
C HIS A 166 -12.90 -1.15 5.34
N GLY A 167 -13.22 -0.67 4.14
CA GLY A 167 -14.58 -0.71 3.61
C GLY A 167 -15.16 -2.12 3.53
N MET A 168 -14.33 -3.16 3.41
CA MET A 168 -14.78 -4.56 3.52
C MET A 168 -15.39 -4.89 4.89
N LEU A 169 -15.09 -4.10 5.91
CA LEU A 169 -15.59 -4.25 7.29
C LEU A 169 -16.79 -3.35 7.60
N ALA A 170 -17.22 -2.49 6.66
CA ALA A 170 -18.29 -1.51 6.91
C ALA A 170 -19.62 -2.15 7.36
N GLY A 171 -19.94 -3.33 6.84
CA GLY A 171 -21.11 -4.11 7.26
C GLY A 171 -21.09 -4.54 8.74
N GLN A 172 -19.91 -4.68 9.37
CA GLN A 172 -19.79 -5.02 10.79
C GLN A 172 -20.26 -3.89 11.72
N VAL A 173 -20.23 -2.65 11.20
CA VAL A 173 -20.60 -1.43 11.93
C VAL A 173 -21.87 -0.78 11.36
N GLY A 174 -22.53 -1.44 10.41
CA GLY A 174 -23.81 -1.00 9.85
C GLY A 174 -23.73 0.25 8.97
N ILE A 175 -22.57 0.57 8.41
CA ILE A 175 -22.41 1.72 7.50
C ILE A 175 -22.50 1.22 6.05
N GLU A 176 -23.44 1.78 5.29
CA GLU A 176 -23.69 1.41 3.88
C GLU A 176 -23.33 2.52 2.90
N ASP A 177 -23.18 3.77 3.38
CA ASP A 177 -22.75 4.89 2.56
C ASP A 177 -21.21 5.03 2.57
N PRO A 178 -20.55 5.10 1.39
CA PRO A 178 -19.10 5.17 1.33
C PRO A 178 -18.54 6.48 1.89
N VAL A 179 -19.26 7.61 1.78
CA VAL A 179 -18.82 8.91 2.30
C VAL A 179 -18.93 8.91 3.82
N GLU A 180 -20.05 8.44 4.37
CA GLU A 180 -20.23 8.25 5.82
C GLU A 180 -19.11 7.36 6.39
N PHE A 181 -18.74 6.29 5.68
CA PHE A 181 -17.65 5.41 6.12
C PHE A 181 -16.29 6.12 6.13
N ALA A 182 -15.97 6.89 5.08
CA ALA A 182 -14.72 7.64 4.99
C ALA A 182 -14.62 8.71 6.10
N GLU A 183 -15.70 9.43 6.36
CA GLU A 183 -15.81 10.39 7.46
C GLU A 183 -15.65 9.71 8.82
N ALA A 184 -16.34 8.59 9.03
CA ALA A 184 -16.21 7.82 10.26
C ALA A 184 -14.79 7.31 10.50
N MET A 185 -14.06 6.90 9.45
CA MET A 185 -12.63 6.54 9.56
C MET A 185 -11.78 7.74 9.98
N TRP A 186 -12.02 8.91 9.40
CA TRP A 186 -11.31 10.15 9.71
C TRP A 186 -11.58 10.64 11.14
N ASP A 187 -12.85 10.83 11.50
CA ASP A 187 -13.28 11.35 12.81
C ASP A 187 -12.88 10.43 13.97
N SER A 188 -12.74 9.14 13.68
CA SER A 188 -12.28 8.14 14.66
C SER A 188 -10.77 8.12 14.83
N GLY A 189 -10.02 8.82 13.97
CA GLY A 189 -8.56 8.73 13.89
C GLY A 189 -8.08 7.36 13.43
N LEU A 190 -8.92 6.60 12.71
CA LEU A 190 -8.64 5.21 12.35
C LEU A 190 -7.44 5.10 11.40
N TYR A 191 -7.22 6.07 10.51
CA TYR A 191 -6.00 6.16 9.69
C TYR A 191 -4.72 6.15 10.56
N GLY A 192 -4.72 6.93 11.64
CA GLY A 192 -3.62 6.96 12.61
C GLY A 192 -3.47 5.64 13.37
N THR A 193 -4.59 4.99 13.71
CA THR A 193 -4.59 3.64 14.30
C THR A 193 -3.99 2.61 13.34
N VAL A 194 -4.39 2.62 12.06
CA VAL A 194 -3.84 1.74 11.02
C VAL A 194 -2.33 1.92 10.93
N ALA A 195 -1.87 3.17 10.78
CA ALA A 195 -0.46 3.53 10.64
C ALA A 195 0.41 3.19 11.87
N SER A 196 -0.19 2.97 13.03
CA SER A 196 0.50 2.65 14.28
C SER A 196 0.45 1.16 14.63
N THR A 197 -0.69 0.51 14.37
CA THR A 197 -0.97 -0.86 14.79
C THR A 197 -0.51 -1.87 13.74
N TRP A 198 -0.72 -1.56 12.47
CA TRP A 198 -0.27 -2.44 11.39
C TRP A 198 1.25 -2.38 11.28
N PHE A 199 1.84 -3.45 10.76
CA PHE A 199 3.24 -3.47 10.40
C PHE A 199 3.41 -3.27 8.90
N TRP A 200 4.59 -2.81 8.49
CA TRP A 200 4.92 -2.49 7.11
C TRP A 200 4.75 -3.74 6.22
N GLU A 201 4.40 -3.50 4.97
CA GLU A 201 3.98 -4.50 3.99
C GLU A 201 2.66 -5.24 4.28
N LEU A 202 2.23 -5.47 5.54
CA LEU A 202 0.99 -6.22 5.81
C LEU A 202 -0.22 -5.58 5.10
N GLN A 203 -0.39 -4.27 5.22
CA GLN A 203 -1.51 -3.57 4.60
C GLN A 203 -1.49 -3.73 3.07
N ALA A 204 -0.35 -3.46 2.45
CA ALA A 204 -0.21 -3.54 1.00
C ALA A 204 -0.38 -4.98 0.49
N SER A 205 0.21 -5.97 1.16
CA SER A 205 0.16 -7.38 0.75
C SER A 205 -1.23 -8.00 0.89
N THR A 206 -1.96 -7.64 1.95
CA THR A 206 -3.32 -8.12 2.20
C THR A 206 -4.35 -7.37 1.35
N TYR A 207 -4.17 -6.06 1.11
CA TYR A 207 -4.98 -5.28 0.17
C TYR A 207 -4.96 -5.89 -1.24
N ARG A 208 -3.74 -6.19 -1.72
CA ARG A 208 -3.47 -6.83 -3.02
C ARG A 208 -4.11 -8.20 -3.19
N ARG A 209 -4.37 -8.90 -2.07
CA ARG A 209 -4.99 -10.23 -2.04
C ARG A 209 -6.47 -10.19 -1.70
N GLY A 210 -7.06 -9.01 -1.53
CA GLY A 210 -8.46 -8.85 -1.14
C GLY A 210 -8.77 -9.50 0.20
N MET A 211 -7.91 -9.29 1.21
CA MET A 211 -8.13 -9.82 2.55
C MET A 211 -7.79 -8.78 3.61
N ILE A 212 -8.39 -8.89 4.81
CA ILE A 212 -8.09 -8.01 5.95
C ILE A 212 -8.15 -8.80 7.27
N PRO A 213 -7.05 -8.84 8.06
CA PRO A 213 -7.01 -9.50 9.37
C PRO A 213 -7.48 -8.57 10.49
N ALA A 214 -8.67 -8.01 10.33
CA ALA A 214 -9.23 -7.08 11.30
C ALA A 214 -10.75 -7.20 11.38
N SER A 215 -11.27 -6.78 12.52
CA SER A 215 -12.69 -6.54 12.74
C SER A 215 -12.88 -5.17 13.36
N LEU A 216 -13.95 -4.49 12.95
CA LEU A 216 -14.37 -3.22 13.48
C LEU A 216 -15.57 -3.39 14.40
N GLU A 217 -15.61 -2.54 15.41
CA GLU A 217 -16.80 -2.28 16.19
C GLU A 217 -16.99 -0.76 16.28
N GLY A 218 -18.23 -0.33 16.45
CA GLY A 218 -18.53 1.08 16.45
C GLY A 218 -19.94 1.40 16.91
N SER A 219 -20.12 2.64 17.35
CA SER A 219 -21.42 3.19 17.72
C SER A 219 -21.40 4.70 17.53
N GLY A 220 -22.46 5.29 16.97
CA GLY A 220 -22.57 6.74 16.79
C GLY A 220 -21.49 7.33 15.88
N GLY A 221 -21.19 6.68 14.74
CA GLY A 221 -20.21 7.15 13.76
C GLY A 221 -18.74 6.99 14.17
N ARG A 222 -18.45 6.40 15.35
CA ARG A 222 -17.07 6.14 15.79
C ARG A 222 -16.69 4.70 15.58
N LEU A 223 -15.58 4.49 14.88
CA LEU A 223 -14.98 3.21 14.53
C LEU A 223 -13.79 2.91 15.41
N ARG A 224 -13.64 1.65 15.84
CA ARG A 224 -12.44 1.14 16.48
C ARG A 224 -12.23 -0.33 16.14
N TYR A 225 -10.98 -0.77 16.20
CA TYR A 225 -10.70 -2.20 16.18
C TYR A 225 -11.24 -2.88 17.43
N THR A 226 -11.70 -4.12 17.26
CA THR A 226 -11.98 -5.00 18.40
C THR A 226 -10.70 -5.26 19.21
N ALA A 227 -10.85 -5.59 20.49
CA ALA A 227 -9.71 -5.93 21.34
C ALA A 227 -8.91 -7.13 20.79
N GLU A 228 -9.60 -8.11 20.18
CA GLU A 228 -8.96 -9.25 19.52
C GLU A 228 -8.10 -8.81 18.34
N THR A 229 -8.60 -7.90 17.48
CA THR A 229 -7.84 -7.35 16.35
C THR A 229 -6.58 -6.64 16.83
N VAL A 230 -6.69 -5.80 17.87
CA VAL A 230 -5.53 -5.08 18.44
C VAL A 230 -4.48 -6.06 18.97
N ALA A 231 -4.91 -7.10 19.71
CA ALA A 231 -4.02 -8.11 20.24
C ALA A 231 -3.35 -8.93 19.13
N LEU A 232 -4.12 -9.34 18.11
CA LEU A 232 -3.62 -10.10 16.96
C LEU A 232 -2.57 -9.31 16.18
N LEU A 233 -2.88 -8.07 15.78
CA LEU A 233 -1.94 -7.25 15.00
C LEU A 233 -0.68 -6.92 15.79
N ALA A 234 -0.80 -6.67 17.10
CA ALA A 234 0.37 -6.47 17.98
C ALA A 234 1.26 -7.71 18.05
N GLU A 235 0.64 -8.90 18.15
CA GLU A 235 1.35 -10.19 18.17
C GLU A 235 2.05 -10.49 16.85
N MET A 236 1.37 -10.29 15.72
CA MET A 236 1.95 -10.47 14.39
C MET A 236 3.14 -9.52 14.20
N LYS A 237 2.95 -8.22 14.50
CA LYS A 237 4.00 -7.19 14.42
C LYS A 237 5.23 -7.55 15.27
N ARG A 238 5.01 -8.05 16.49
CA ARG A 238 6.08 -8.48 17.39
C ARG A 238 6.88 -9.66 16.83
N ARG A 239 6.21 -10.63 16.20
CA ARG A 239 6.87 -11.77 15.55
C ARG A 239 7.68 -11.34 14.34
N THR A 240 7.10 -10.52 13.46
CA THR A 240 7.80 -9.99 12.28
C THR A 240 9.08 -9.23 12.67
N ILE A 241 9.04 -8.42 13.74
CA ILE A 241 10.23 -7.73 14.26
C ILE A 241 11.27 -8.74 14.78
N ALA A 242 10.84 -9.75 15.54
CA ALA A 242 11.73 -10.78 16.06
C ALA A 242 12.39 -11.60 14.94
N ASP A 243 11.63 -11.96 13.91
CA ASP A 243 12.13 -12.70 12.74
C ASP A 243 13.16 -11.85 11.97
N ALA A 244 12.87 -10.56 11.73
CA ALA A 244 13.80 -9.64 11.08
C ALA A 244 15.10 -9.47 11.87
N HIS A 245 15.02 -9.38 13.21
CA HIS A 245 16.20 -9.31 14.07
C HIS A 245 17.00 -10.62 14.04
N GLY A 246 16.32 -11.78 14.01
CA GLY A 246 16.96 -13.09 13.90
C GLY A 246 17.79 -13.23 12.61
N VAL A 247 17.27 -12.75 11.47
CA VAL A 247 18.04 -12.70 10.22
C VAL A 247 19.28 -11.82 10.36
N MET A 248 19.17 -10.67 11.03
CA MET A 248 20.30 -9.78 11.26
C MET A 248 21.31 -10.33 12.27
N ASP A 249 20.87 -11.10 13.27
CA ASP A 249 21.73 -11.83 14.19
C ASP A 249 22.56 -12.87 13.44
N GLN A 250 21.92 -13.68 12.58
CA GLN A 250 22.62 -14.65 11.72
C GLN A 250 23.64 -13.94 10.82
N ALA A 251 23.27 -12.83 10.18
CA ALA A 251 24.18 -12.08 9.33
C ALA A 251 25.40 -11.54 10.11
N ARG A 252 25.20 -11.13 11.37
CA ARG A 252 26.30 -10.71 12.26
C ARG A 252 27.23 -11.85 12.62
N GLU A 253 26.69 -13.05 12.87
CA GLU A 253 27.50 -14.26 13.10
C GLU A 253 28.36 -14.63 11.89
N GLU A 254 27.87 -14.33 10.68
CA GLU A 254 28.63 -14.45 9.41
C GLU A 254 29.65 -13.31 9.20
N GLY A 255 29.76 -12.35 10.12
CA GLY A 255 30.68 -11.22 10.03
C GLY A 255 30.23 -10.11 9.06
N LEU A 256 28.96 -10.09 8.68
CA LEU A 256 28.42 -9.08 7.76
C LEU A 256 28.00 -7.81 8.50
N GLY A 257 28.41 -6.65 7.98
CA GLY A 257 27.85 -5.37 8.38
C GLY A 257 26.39 -5.20 7.88
N PRO A 258 25.61 -4.24 8.41
CA PRO A 258 24.18 -4.10 8.10
C PRO A 258 23.84 -3.99 6.61
N ARG A 259 24.63 -3.23 5.83
CA ARG A 259 24.40 -3.09 4.38
C ARG A 259 24.61 -4.41 3.63
N ALA A 260 25.68 -5.14 3.95
CA ALA A 260 25.97 -6.43 3.34
C ALA A 260 24.95 -7.50 3.74
N ALA A 261 24.49 -7.47 5.01
CA ALA A 261 23.42 -8.32 5.50
C ALA A 261 22.12 -8.11 4.71
N ILE A 262 21.68 -6.86 4.55
CA ILE A 262 20.47 -6.52 3.79
C ILE A 262 20.56 -6.99 2.34
N GLN A 263 21.72 -6.85 1.71
CA GLN A 263 21.90 -7.27 0.32
C GLN A 263 21.88 -8.80 0.18
N ARG A 264 22.55 -9.52 1.09
CA ARG A 264 22.61 -10.98 1.07
C ARG A 264 21.26 -11.61 1.38
N TYR A 265 20.62 -11.14 2.45
CA TYR A 265 19.34 -11.65 2.95
C TYR A 265 18.15 -10.86 2.41
N HIS A 266 18.29 -10.28 1.22
CA HIS A 266 17.23 -9.44 0.68
C HIS A 266 15.94 -10.24 0.51
N VAL A 267 15.97 -11.51 0.09
CA VAL A 267 14.74 -12.30 -0.06
C VAL A 267 14.04 -12.50 1.28
N GLU A 268 14.79 -12.86 2.33
CA GLU A 268 14.27 -13.08 3.67
C GLU A 268 13.78 -11.78 4.31
N LEU A 269 14.50 -10.67 4.13
CA LEU A 269 14.15 -9.35 4.67
C LEU A 269 13.10 -8.61 3.82
N ASP A 270 12.95 -8.93 2.55
CA ASP A 270 11.90 -8.41 1.66
C ASP A 270 10.58 -9.17 1.90
N GLN A 271 10.66 -10.46 2.30
CA GLN A 271 9.55 -11.20 2.91
C GLN A 271 9.24 -10.74 4.34
N ILE A 272 10.26 -10.32 5.10
CA ILE A 272 10.21 -9.97 6.53
C ILE A 272 10.75 -8.55 6.72
N SER A 273 10.06 -7.57 6.12
CA SER A 273 10.24 -6.11 6.28
C SER A 273 11.64 -5.61 6.72
N ARG A 274 12.50 -5.28 5.75
CA ARG A 274 13.83 -4.62 5.91
C ARG A 274 13.86 -3.49 6.95
N GLN A 275 12.81 -2.69 7.06
CA GLN A 275 12.75 -1.56 8.00
C GLN A 275 12.74 -2.01 9.48
N TYR A 276 12.31 -3.24 9.77
CA TYR A 276 12.40 -3.81 11.12
C TYR A 276 13.77 -4.39 11.42
N ALA A 277 14.47 -4.89 10.42
CA ALA A 277 15.82 -5.43 10.56
C ALA A 277 16.82 -4.41 11.16
N LEU A 278 16.61 -3.13 10.86
CA LEU A 278 17.41 -2.01 11.33
C LEU A 278 16.86 -1.32 12.58
N LEU A 279 15.72 -1.78 13.11
CA LEU A 279 15.10 -1.17 14.27
C LEU A 279 15.91 -1.46 15.54
N PRO A 280 16.22 -0.46 16.37
CA PRO A 280 16.90 -0.71 17.63
C PRO A 280 16.08 -1.63 18.55
N ALA A 281 16.77 -2.46 19.34
CA ALA A 281 16.13 -3.37 20.27
C ALA A 281 15.24 -2.61 21.27
N GLY A 282 13.97 -3.01 21.38
CA GLY A 282 12.99 -2.40 22.26
C GLY A 282 12.26 -1.18 21.69
N GLU A 283 12.67 -0.67 20.52
CA GLU A 283 11.91 0.37 19.84
C GLU A 283 10.63 -0.18 19.21
N ARG A 284 9.57 0.63 19.24
CA ARG A 284 8.32 0.32 18.56
C ARG A 284 8.24 1.11 17.26
N PRO A 285 8.00 0.46 16.13
CA PRO A 285 7.93 1.15 14.87
C PRO A 285 6.61 1.91 14.75
N VAL A 286 6.73 3.21 14.50
CA VAL A 286 5.63 4.14 14.28
C VAL A 286 5.79 4.73 12.88
N CYS A 287 4.69 4.87 12.14
CA CYS A 287 4.67 5.60 10.88
C CYS A 287 5.29 7.00 11.04
N LEU A 288 6.15 7.39 10.10
CA LEU A 288 6.85 8.68 10.18
C LEU A 288 5.86 9.84 10.14
N GLY A 289 4.88 9.80 9.23
CA GLY A 289 3.84 10.84 9.12
C GLY A 289 2.84 10.89 10.28
N GLN A 290 2.80 9.86 11.15
CA GLN A 290 1.95 9.85 12.34
C GLN A 290 2.60 10.57 13.53
N ARG A 291 3.92 10.77 13.51
CA ARG A 291 4.61 11.51 14.58
C ARG A 291 4.30 13.00 14.43
N ALA A 292 3.86 13.61 15.53
CA ALA A 292 3.63 15.03 15.59
C ALA A 292 4.93 15.77 15.95
N HIS A 293 5.21 16.86 15.25
CA HIS A 293 6.36 17.72 15.47
C HIS A 293 5.90 19.17 15.67
N GLN A 294 6.75 19.99 16.28
CA GLN A 294 6.56 21.44 16.34
C GLN A 294 7.41 22.06 15.22
N VAL A 295 6.75 22.73 14.28
CA VAL A 295 7.39 23.45 13.16
C VAL A 295 6.80 24.86 13.15
N ASP A 296 7.65 25.88 13.25
CA ASP A 296 7.25 27.29 13.34
C ASP A 296 6.19 27.58 14.42
N GLY A 297 6.30 26.86 15.56
CA GLY A 297 5.38 27.00 16.69
C GLY A 297 4.01 26.34 16.49
N GLN A 298 3.81 25.61 15.40
CA GLN A 298 2.59 24.86 15.11
C GLN A 298 2.83 23.36 15.16
N ARG A 299 1.80 22.62 15.58
CA ARG A 299 1.83 21.16 15.58
C ARG A 299 1.58 20.65 14.15
N VAL A 300 2.58 20.01 13.57
CA VAL A 300 2.51 19.37 12.24
C VAL A 300 2.46 17.85 12.39
N GLN A 301 1.52 17.21 11.70
CA GLN A 301 1.38 15.76 11.63
C GLN A 301 0.94 15.37 10.21
N PRO A 302 1.88 15.02 9.30
CA PRO A 302 1.59 14.87 7.88
C PRO A 302 0.45 13.88 7.56
N LEU A 303 0.37 12.75 8.29
CA LEU A 303 -0.69 11.77 8.06
C LEU A 303 -2.09 12.33 8.36
N ALA A 304 -2.21 13.23 9.35
CA ALA A 304 -3.49 13.86 9.64
C ALA A 304 -3.93 14.74 8.46
N ALA A 305 -3.05 15.61 7.97
CA ALA A 305 -3.34 16.45 6.81
C ALA A 305 -3.69 15.63 5.55
N VAL A 306 -2.94 14.56 5.27
CA VAL A 306 -3.25 13.65 4.14
C VAL A 306 -4.61 13.00 4.28
N ALA A 307 -4.95 12.48 5.47
CA ALA A 307 -6.21 11.79 5.67
C ALA A 307 -7.42 12.75 5.66
N GLU A 308 -7.24 14.00 6.12
CA GLU A 308 -8.25 15.05 5.97
C GLU A 308 -8.50 15.38 4.49
N ALA A 309 -7.43 15.71 3.76
CA ALA A 309 -7.50 16.04 2.34
C ALA A 309 -8.07 14.90 1.51
N LEU A 310 -7.66 13.65 1.79
CA LEU A 310 -8.18 12.46 1.13
C LEU A 310 -9.67 12.26 1.41
N THR A 311 -10.13 12.45 2.65
CA THR A 311 -11.54 12.29 3.00
C THR A 311 -12.41 13.34 2.29
N GLY A 312 -11.93 14.59 2.23
CA GLY A 312 -12.61 15.65 1.47
C GLY A 312 -12.61 15.41 -0.04
N ALA A 313 -11.47 15.00 -0.62
CA ALA A 313 -11.37 14.64 -2.04
C ALA A 313 -12.24 13.42 -2.38
N PHE A 314 -12.34 12.45 -1.48
CA PHE A 314 -13.20 11.29 -1.64
C PHE A 314 -14.68 11.65 -1.68
N ARG A 315 -15.13 12.57 -0.82
CA ARG A 315 -16.50 13.11 -0.90
C ARG A 315 -16.77 13.72 -2.28
N SER A 316 -15.86 14.57 -2.76
CA SER A 316 -15.96 15.16 -4.11
C SER A 316 -15.95 14.08 -5.20
N ALA A 317 -15.17 13.02 -5.06
CA ALA A 317 -15.10 11.91 -6.00
C ALA A 317 -16.42 11.14 -6.11
N VAL A 318 -17.08 10.83 -4.98
CA VAL A 318 -18.37 10.11 -5.00
C VAL A 318 -19.45 10.90 -5.75
N GLU A 319 -19.42 12.23 -5.70
CA GLU A 319 -20.35 13.08 -6.45
C GLU A 319 -20.03 13.17 -7.94
N SER A 320 -18.74 13.15 -8.29
CA SER A 320 -18.22 13.50 -9.63
C SER A 320 -17.93 12.29 -10.52
N VAL A 321 -17.69 11.12 -9.91
CA VAL A 321 -17.38 9.89 -10.63
C VAL A 321 -18.66 9.17 -11.01
N ARG A 322 -18.82 8.88 -12.31
CA ARG A 322 -19.88 8.01 -12.83
C ARG A 322 -19.27 6.67 -13.20
N ILE A 323 -19.79 5.58 -12.64
CA ILE A 323 -19.29 4.23 -12.91
C ILE A 323 -20.24 3.45 -13.80
N ALA A 324 -19.69 2.67 -14.72
CA ALA A 324 -20.44 1.74 -15.56
C ALA A 324 -19.71 0.40 -15.65
N GLU A 325 -20.43 -0.68 -15.34
CA GLU A 325 -19.89 -2.03 -15.49
C GLU A 325 -19.83 -2.41 -16.96
N ILE A 326 -18.67 -2.90 -17.40
CA ILE A 326 -18.50 -3.50 -18.72
C ILE A 326 -18.75 -5.00 -18.57
N PRO A 327 -19.73 -5.57 -19.30
CA PRO A 327 -19.95 -7.01 -19.31
C PRO A 327 -18.68 -7.74 -19.70
N GLU A 328 -18.49 -8.94 -19.16
CA GLU A 328 -17.41 -9.82 -19.56
C GLU A 328 -17.58 -10.21 -21.04
N SER A 329 -17.02 -9.40 -21.95
CA SER A 329 -16.86 -9.84 -23.33
C SER A 329 -15.82 -10.95 -23.29
N ALA A 330 -16.21 -12.17 -23.68
CA ALA A 330 -15.34 -13.35 -23.75
C ALA A 330 -13.94 -12.91 -24.10
N ALA A 331 -13.04 -12.97 -23.09
CA ALA A 331 -11.68 -12.52 -23.21
C ALA A 331 -11.17 -13.02 -24.55
N ARG A 332 -10.78 -12.11 -25.44
CA ARG A 332 -10.05 -12.55 -26.61
C ARG A 332 -8.84 -13.25 -26.01
N ASP A 333 -8.68 -14.52 -26.33
CA ASP A 333 -7.42 -15.24 -26.19
C ASP A 333 -6.41 -14.46 -27.04
N VAL A 334 -5.93 -13.32 -26.54
CA VAL A 334 -4.82 -12.59 -27.11
C VAL A 334 -3.63 -13.45 -26.74
N ARG A 335 -3.40 -14.47 -27.56
CA ARG A 335 -2.16 -15.24 -27.54
C ARG A 335 -1.08 -14.25 -27.95
N PHE A 336 -0.49 -13.58 -26.97
CA PHE A 336 0.65 -12.72 -27.23
C PHE A 336 1.76 -13.60 -27.84
N ALA A 337 2.27 -13.18 -28.99
CA ALA A 337 3.39 -13.85 -29.66
C ALA A 337 4.68 -13.70 -28.83
N ALA A 338 5.67 -14.56 -29.08
CA ALA A 338 7.02 -14.37 -28.55
C ALA A 338 7.54 -12.97 -28.93
N GLY A 339 8.34 -12.36 -28.04
CA GLY A 339 8.87 -11.01 -28.22
C GLY A 339 8.53 -10.05 -27.09
N GLU A 340 8.70 -8.76 -27.39
CA GLU A 340 8.49 -7.65 -26.45
C GLU A 340 6.99 -7.40 -26.24
N GLN A 341 6.60 -7.24 -24.98
CA GLN A 341 5.23 -7.07 -24.52
C GLN A 341 5.18 -6.01 -23.42
N GLU A 342 4.10 -5.24 -23.43
CA GLU A 342 3.73 -4.30 -22.37
C GLU A 342 2.42 -4.77 -21.73
N PHE A 343 2.39 -4.79 -20.40
CA PHE A 343 1.21 -5.16 -19.62
C PHE A 343 1.10 -4.33 -18.34
N GLY A 344 -0.12 -4.20 -17.82
CA GLY A 344 -0.40 -3.47 -16.59
C GLY A 344 -0.12 -4.31 -15.34
N VAL A 345 0.45 -3.68 -14.32
CA VAL A 345 0.57 -4.23 -12.95
C VAL A 345 -0.08 -3.24 -11.98
N PRO A 346 -1.42 -3.21 -11.90
CA PRO A 346 -2.17 -2.15 -11.23
C PRO A 346 -1.92 -1.98 -9.72
N ASP A 347 -1.42 -3.05 -9.11
CA ASP A 347 -1.14 -3.17 -7.68
C ASP A 347 0.25 -2.65 -7.28
N MET A 348 1.11 -2.27 -8.24
CA MET A 348 2.44 -1.73 -7.93
C MET A 348 2.39 -0.23 -7.62
N THR A 349 3.05 0.16 -6.54
CA THR A 349 2.94 1.54 -6.01
C THR A 349 4.23 2.15 -5.52
N CYS A 350 5.26 1.35 -5.24
CA CYS A 350 6.50 1.84 -4.65
C CYS A 350 7.72 1.06 -5.16
N ARG A 351 8.91 1.52 -4.78
CA ARG A 351 10.18 0.88 -5.14
C ARG A 351 10.28 -0.59 -4.74
N HIS A 352 9.69 -1.00 -3.62
CA HIS A 352 9.67 -2.42 -3.23
C HIS A 352 8.95 -3.28 -4.28
N CYS A 353 7.85 -2.79 -4.87
CA CYS A 353 7.16 -3.51 -5.93
C CYS A 353 8.06 -3.76 -7.15
N ARG A 354 8.87 -2.76 -7.54
CA ARG A 354 9.86 -2.92 -8.62
C ARG A 354 10.85 -4.04 -8.30
N VAL A 355 11.37 -4.09 -7.08
CA VAL A 355 12.31 -5.13 -6.64
C VAL A 355 11.67 -6.51 -6.72
N THR A 356 10.45 -6.68 -6.19
CA THR A 356 9.74 -7.95 -6.24
C THR A 356 9.48 -8.40 -7.68
N ILE A 357 9.03 -7.49 -8.55
CA ILE A 357 8.78 -7.78 -9.97
C ILE A 357 10.08 -8.21 -10.65
N THR A 358 11.18 -7.47 -10.45
CA THR A 358 12.50 -7.85 -10.99
C THR A 358 12.92 -9.26 -10.56
N ALA A 359 12.76 -9.61 -9.27
CA ALA A 359 13.10 -10.93 -8.77
C ALA A 359 12.29 -12.07 -9.44
N VAL A 360 11.01 -11.84 -9.74
CA VAL A 360 10.17 -12.81 -10.48
C VAL A 360 10.70 -13.02 -11.90
N PHE A 361 11.08 -11.94 -12.59
CA PHE A 361 11.65 -12.03 -13.94
C PHE A 361 12.99 -12.76 -13.95
N ASP A 362 13.86 -12.45 -12.99
CA ASP A 362 15.16 -13.12 -12.83
C ASP A 362 15.00 -14.63 -12.57
N ALA A 363 14.06 -15.01 -11.69
CA ALA A 363 13.78 -16.41 -11.37
C ALA A 363 13.28 -17.22 -12.59
N GLN A 364 12.55 -16.58 -13.49
CA GLN A 364 12.03 -17.20 -14.72
C GLN A 364 12.96 -17.03 -15.93
N ALA A 365 14.13 -16.40 -15.75
CA ALA A 365 15.07 -16.04 -16.82
C ALA A 365 14.41 -15.28 -17.98
N ALA A 366 13.44 -14.40 -17.67
CA ALA A 366 12.76 -13.54 -18.63
C ALA A 366 13.41 -12.16 -18.66
N GLU A 367 13.48 -11.52 -19.83
CA GLU A 367 14.12 -10.20 -19.95
C GLU A 367 13.14 -9.10 -19.53
N LEU A 368 13.40 -8.48 -18.39
CA LEU A 368 12.68 -7.29 -17.94
C LEU A 368 13.30 -6.03 -18.57
N ILE A 369 12.52 -5.31 -19.38
CA ILE A 369 12.98 -4.11 -20.08
C ILE A 369 12.75 -2.87 -19.20
N GLU A 370 11.56 -2.73 -18.63
CA GLU A 370 11.17 -1.54 -17.88
C GLU A 370 10.06 -1.83 -16.86
N VAL A 371 10.11 -1.12 -15.73
CA VAL A 371 9.04 -1.06 -14.73
C VAL A 371 8.68 0.40 -14.47
N ASP A 372 7.55 0.83 -15.03
CA ASP A 372 6.98 2.17 -14.88
C ASP A 372 6.01 2.19 -13.69
N LEU A 373 6.53 2.55 -12.51
CA LEU A 373 5.74 2.60 -11.27
C LEU A 373 4.58 3.62 -11.33
N HIS A 374 4.74 4.73 -12.05
CA HIS A 374 3.72 5.78 -12.12
C HIS A 374 2.58 5.37 -13.07
N GLY A 375 2.92 4.89 -14.27
CA GLY A 375 1.96 4.40 -15.24
C GLY A 375 1.44 3.00 -14.92
N LYS A 376 1.98 2.32 -13.90
CA LYS A 376 1.63 0.97 -13.49
C LYS A 376 1.78 -0.06 -14.62
N ARG A 377 2.87 0.06 -15.39
CA ARG A 377 3.16 -0.81 -16.56
C ARG A 377 4.51 -1.50 -16.45
N VAL A 378 4.59 -2.70 -17.01
CA VAL A 378 5.82 -3.48 -17.15
C VAL A 378 6.02 -3.79 -18.63
N ARG A 379 7.24 -3.54 -19.10
CA ARG A 379 7.67 -3.94 -20.45
C ARG A 379 8.73 -5.03 -20.32
N ALA A 380 8.52 -6.13 -21.03
CA ALA A 380 9.39 -7.29 -20.95
C ALA A 380 9.43 -8.07 -22.27
N ARG A 381 10.43 -8.92 -22.43
CA ARG A 381 10.55 -9.84 -23.57
C ARG A 381 10.50 -11.29 -23.08
N PHE A 382 9.59 -12.04 -23.70
CA PHE A 382 9.42 -13.46 -23.42
C PHE A 382 9.91 -14.31 -24.59
N THR A 383 10.57 -15.43 -24.30
CA THR A 383 11.01 -16.39 -25.31
C THR A 383 9.85 -17.09 -25.99
N ASP A 384 8.78 -17.34 -25.23
CA ASP A 384 7.58 -18.04 -25.66
C ASP A 384 6.41 -17.77 -24.69
N ALA A 385 5.21 -18.22 -25.08
CA ALA A 385 4.00 -18.06 -24.28
C ALA A 385 4.07 -18.82 -22.93
N GLY A 386 4.79 -19.94 -22.87
CA GLY A 386 4.92 -20.72 -21.64
C GLY A 386 5.76 -20.02 -20.58
N GLN A 387 6.85 -19.35 -20.97
CA GLN A 387 7.63 -18.50 -20.05
C GLN A 387 6.79 -17.33 -19.53
N ARG A 388 6.04 -16.66 -20.41
CA ARG A 388 5.10 -15.60 -20.02
C ARG A 388 4.08 -16.11 -19.00
N ASP A 389 3.45 -17.26 -19.26
CA ASP A 389 2.40 -17.78 -18.39
C ASP A 389 2.95 -18.14 -17.00
N ARG A 390 4.19 -18.65 -16.91
CA ARG A 390 4.87 -18.86 -15.63
C ARG A 390 5.16 -17.54 -14.91
N VAL A 391 5.70 -16.54 -15.60
CA VAL A 391 5.94 -15.19 -15.02
C VAL A 391 4.63 -14.59 -14.51
N PHE A 392 3.54 -14.67 -15.28
CA PHE A 392 2.24 -14.15 -14.86
C PHE A 392 1.65 -14.93 -13.69
N ALA A 393 1.86 -16.25 -13.62
CA ALA A 393 1.49 -17.04 -12.46
C ALA A 393 2.27 -16.62 -11.20
N ASP A 394 3.60 -16.46 -11.30
CA ASP A 394 4.46 -16.06 -10.19
C ASP A 394 4.16 -14.63 -9.70
N LEU A 395 3.84 -13.71 -10.62
CA LEU A 395 3.38 -12.36 -10.26
C LEU A 395 2.07 -12.42 -9.48
N ARG A 396 1.11 -13.24 -9.91
CA ARG A 396 -0.17 -13.43 -9.20
C ARG A 396 0.02 -14.09 -7.84
N ASP A 397 0.90 -15.07 -7.73
CA ASP A 397 1.26 -15.71 -6.45
C ASP A 397 1.93 -14.70 -5.50
N SER A 398 2.71 -13.78 -6.06
CA SER A 398 3.26 -12.62 -5.34
C SER A 398 2.21 -11.57 -4.95
N GLY A 399 0.98 -11.71 -5.46
CA GLY A 399 -0.18 -10.88 -5.14
C GLY A 399 -0.42 -9.75 -6.14
N TYR A 400 0.25 -9.73 -7.29
CA TYR A 400 0.04 -8.70 -8.30
C TYR A 400 -1.01 -9.13 -9.32
N THR A 401 -1.91 -8.21 -9.67
CA THR A 401 -2.77 -8.33 -10.83
C THR A 401 -1.97 -8.07 -12.10
N VAL A 402 -2.20 -8.89 -13.12
CA VAL A 402 -1.68 -8.68 -14.48
C VAL A 402 -2.87 -8.28 -15.34
N ALA A 403 -2.83 -7.06 -15.89
CA ALA A 403 -3.86 -6.51 -16.76
C ALA A 403 -3.31 -6.35 -18.18
N GLU A 404 -4.18 -6.43 -19.19
CA GLU A 404 -3.79 -6.11 -20.57
C GLU A 404 -3.33 -4.65 -20.69
N GLY A 405 -2.27 -4.43 -21.46
CA GLY A 405 -1.62 -3.14 -21.70
C GLY A 405 -2.55 -2.07 -22.25
#